data_AF-A0A8J8FGH0-F1
#
_entry.id   AF-A0A8J8FGH0-F1
#
_cell.length_a   1.000
_cell.length_b   1.000
_cell.length_c   1.000
_cell.angle_alpha   90.00
_cell.angle_beta   90.00
_cell.angle_gamma   90.00
#
_symmetry.space_group_name_H-M   'P 1'
#
loop_
_entity.id
_entity.type
_entity.pdbx_description
1 polymer ?
#
loop_
_entity_poly.entity_id
_entity_poly.type
_entity_poly.pdbx_seq_one_letter_code
_entity_poly.pdbx_strand_id
1 'polypeptide(L)'
;MHHGLIFKCKAFVFLVLIFSVFIFMQRIFYLFIKVWVRLSLLIFCKKIVFHNPGQLRAKGPLLIAAHHPNSFFDAILIGAFMQQPVHFITRGDVFNKKWARAILRQLNMMPIYRIRDGKEKLSLNQQTFNQSVEVLKNNGIVLIFVEGLCEHQTTLLPLKKGAPRIVLSCWQQGIPAQVLPVWLRYHSFTQFGKNIEISFGQMFGESLTNGTTNDGAIINQINQETHSQLAQLYLIQHLFTTIGNTRRYLLALPALLGWMLHAPLYIPVRAIIWPLTRKDIHFDSVMFGVLTFVYPFYAGMIALIISYFTTGYYGIFALLVMPLLARCYTIYKK
;
A
#
# COMPACT_ATOMS: atom_id res chain seq x y z
N MET A 1 -45.67 13.66 -26.85
CA MET A 1 -45.11 13.11 -25.58
C MET A 1 -44.05 12.01 -25.77
N HIS A 2 -44.03 11.25 -26.88
CA HIS A 2 -43.05 10.16 -27.10
C HIS A 2 -41.57 10.60 -27.30
N HIS A 3 -41.30 11.75 -27.91
CA HIS A 3 -39.92 12.19 -28.18
C HIS A 3 -39.11 12.55 -26.91
N GLY A 4 -39.77 13.05 -25.85
CA GLY A 4 -39.09 13.40 -24.59
C GLY A 4 -38.64 12.18 -23.78
N LEU A 5 -39.35 11.06 -23.88
CA LEU A 5 -39.01 9.81 -23.20
C LEU A 5 -37.78 9.14 -23.84
N ILE A 6 -37.70 9.15 -25.17
CA ILE A 6 -36.58 8.60 -25.95
C ILE A 6 -35.30 9.41 -25.69
N PHE A 7 -35.40 10.74 -25.59
CA PHE A 7 -34.24 11.60 -25.29
C PHE A 7 -33.71 11.37 -23.87
N LYS A 8 -34.60 11.27 -22.87
CA LYS A 8 -34.22 10.91 -21.49
C LYS A 8 -33.60 9.51 -21.40
N CYS A 9 -34.12 8.55 -22.16
CA CYS A 9 -33.57 7.19 -22.22
C CYS A 9 -32.18 7.17 -22.87
N LYS A 10 -31.98 7.89 -23.98
CA LYS A 10 -30.66 8.02 -24.63
C LYS A 10 -29.64 8.73 -23.73
N ALA A 11 -30.04 9.79 -23.03
CA ALA A 11 -29.19 10.49 -22.07
C ALA A 11 -28.81 9.61 -20.87
N PHE A 12 -29.75 8.81 -20.36
CA PHE A 12 -29.51 7.85 -19.28
C PHE A 12 -28.53 6.74 -19.71
N VAL A 13 -28.74 6.14 -20.88
CA VAL A 13 -27.83 5.12 -21.44
C VAL A 13 -26.43 5.71 -21.66
N PHE A 14 -26.33 6.93 -22.17
CA PHE A 14 -25.06 7.62 -22.37
C PHE A 14 -24.33 7.88 -21.04
N LEU A 15 -25.05 8.31 -19.99
CA LEU A 15 -24.49 8.51 -18.65
C LEU A 15 -23.98 7.19 -18.04
N VAL A 16 -24.75 6.11 -18.16
CA VAL A 16 -24.35 4.77 -17.71
C VAL A 16 -23.10 4.30 -18.46
N LEU A 17 -23.02 4.57 -19.77
CA LEU A 17 -21.85 4.23 -20.57
C LEU A 17 -20.60 5.00 -20.12
N ILE A 18 -20.71 6.32 -19.93
CA ILE A 18 -19.60 7.14 -19.41
C ILE A 18 -19.14 6.65 -18.03
N PHE A 19 -20.10 6.36 -17.14
CA PHE A 19 -19.79 5.87 -15.80
C PHE A 19 -19.11 4.50 -15.83
N SER A 20 -19.58 3.59 -16.70
CA SER A 20 -18.96 2.28 -16.92
C SER A 20 -17.53 2.41 -17.47
N VAL A 21 -17.32 3.28 -18.46
CA VAL A 21 -15.99 3.58 -19.02
C VAL A 21 -15.08 4.15 -17.95
N PHE A 22 -15.57 5.07 -17.11
CA PHE A 22 -14.80 5.64 -16.01
C PHE A 22 -14.35 4.57 -15.00
N ILE A 23 -15.25 3.69 -14.56
CA ILE A 23 -14.92 2.58 -13.66
C ILE A 23 -13.89 1.64 -14.30
N PHE A 24 -14.06 1.34 -15.59
CA PHE A 24 -13.15 0.50 -16.34
C PHE A 24 -11.74 1.12 -16.42
N MET A 25 -11.66 2.41 -16.75
CA MET A 25 -10.40 3.16 -16.76
C MET A 25 -9.74 3.21 -15.38
N GLN A 26 -10.51 3.41 -14.31
CA GLN A 26 -10.00 3.39 -12.95
C GLN A 26 -9.40 2.02 -12.61
N ARG A 27 -10.06 0.93 -12.99
CA ARG A 27 -9.55 -0.44 -12.77
C ARG A 27 -8.24 -0.68 -13.53
N ILE A 28 -8.16 -0.25 -14.78
CA ILE A 28 -6.92 -0.34 -15.58
C ILE A 28 -5.80 0.47 -14.91
N PHE A 29 -6.09 1.71 -14.52
CA PHE A 29 -5.12 2.57 -13.85
C PHE A 29 -4.60 1.95 -12.55
N TYR A 30 -5.49 1.41 -11.72
CA TYR A 30 -5.12 0.73 -10.49
C TYR A 30 -4.21 -0.48 -10.77
N LEU A 31 -4.56 -1.32 -11.76
CA LEU A 31 -3.77 -2.48 -12.14
C LEU A 31 -2.40 -2.08 -12.69
N PHE A 32 -2.35 -1.05 -13.53
CA PHE A 32 -1.10 -0.48 -14.05
C PHE A 32 -0.20 0.00 -12.91
N ILE A 33 -0.73 0.83 -11.99
CA ILE A 33 0.03 1.32 -10.84
C ILE A 33 0.49 0.17 -9.95
N LYS A 34 -0.34 -0.86 -9.77
CA LYS A 34 0.02 -2.05 -8.97
C LYS A 34 1.19 -2.82 -9.58
N VAL A 35 1.17 -3.06 -10.90
CA VAL A 35 2.30 -3.70 -11.60
C VAL A 35 3.53 -2.81 -11.53
N TRP A 36 3.37 -1.51 -11.76
CA TRP A 36 4.43 -0.52 -11.70
C TRP A 36 5.13 -0.50 -10.34
N VAL A 37 4.35 -0.41 -9.26
CA VAL A 37 4.82 -0.47 -7.88
C VAL A 37 5.53 -1.78 -7.57
N ARG A 38 5.02 -2.93 -8.05
CA ARG A 38 5.69 -4.23 -7.86
C ARG A 38 7.08 -4.24 -8.50
N LEU A 39 7.21 -3.71 -9.72
CA LEU A 39 8.51 -3.60 -10.40
C LEU A 39 9.46 -2.70 -9.61
N SER A 40 8.98 -1.56 -9.11
CA SER A 40 9.78 -0.67 -8.26
C SER A 40 10.19 -1.32 -6.94
N LEU A 41 9.31 -2.10 -6.29
CA LEU A 41 9.60 -2.85 -5.08
C LEU A 41 10.68 -3.93 -5.31
N LEU A 42 10.72 -4.56 -6.48
CA LEU A 42 11.80 -5.50 -6.82
C LEU A 42 13.17 -4.82 -6.78
N ILE A 43 13.26 -3.56 -7.19
CA ILE A 43 14.53 -2.82 -7.17
C ILE A 43 14.80 -2.26 -5.76
N PHE A 44 13.78 -1.73 -5.08
CA PHE A 44 13.94 -1.00 -3.82
C PHE A 44 14.14 -1.91 -2.60
N CYS A 45 13.48 -3.07 -2.57
CA CYS A 45 13.52 -4.02 -1.47
C CYS A 45 14.43 -5.19 -1.80
N LYS A 46 15.33 -5.57 -0.89
CA LYS A 46 16.19 -6.74 -1.06
C LYS A 46 15.37 -8.03 -1.01
N LYS A 47 14.54 -8.18 0.00
CA LYS A 47 13.65 -9.33 0.20
C LYS A 47 12.35 -8.89 0.85
N ILE A 48 11.24 -9.45 0.38
CA ILE A 48 9.93 -9.34 1.03
C ILE A 48 9.49 -10.76 1.33
N VAL A 49 9.32 -11.08 2.61
CA VAL A 49 8.92 -12.39 3.11
C VAL A 49 7.47 -12.31 3.57
N PHE A 50 6.67 -13.31 3.18
CA PHE A 50 5.28 -13.41 3.61
C PHE A 50 5.11 -14.62 4.51
N HIS A 51 4.53 -14.40 5.69
CA HIS A 51 4.09 -15.49 6.57
C HIS A 51 2.59 -15.66 6.40
N ASN A 52 2.15 -16.89 6.13
CA ASN A 52 0.80 -17.23 5.69
C ASN A 52 0.39 -16.55 4.35
N PRO A 53 1.18 -16.73 3.26
CA PRO A 53 0.93 -16.06 1.97
C PRO A 53 -0.41 -16.44 1.32
N GLY A 54 -1.09 -17.51 1.76
CA GLY A 54 -2.44 -17.86 1.31
C GLY A 54 -3.44 -16.71 1.49
N GLN A 55 -3.25 -15.88 2.52
CA GLN A 55 -4.10 -14.73 2.79
C GLN A 55 -4.02 -13.63 1.71
N LEU A 56 -2.96 -13.59 0.89
CA LEU A 56 -2.90 -12.69 -0.26
C LEU A 56 -4.01 -12.93 -1.29
N ARG A 57 -4.59 -14.16 -1.29
CA ARG A 57 -5.69 -14.57 -2.16
C ARG A 57 -7.06 -14.43 -1.50
N ALA A 58 -7.12 -13.97 -0.25
CA ALA A 58 -8.38 -13.74 0.45
C ALA A 58 -9.25 -12.77 -0.37
N LYS A 59 -10.56 -13.05 -0.39
CA LYS A 59 -11.57 -12.25 -1.06
C LYS A 59 -12.42 -11.54 -0.03
N GLY A 60 -13.02 -10.42 -0.41
CA GLY A 60 -13.94 -9.71 0.48
C GLY A 60 -15.25 -10.48 0.72
N PRO A 61 -16.05 -10.06 1.71
CA PRO A 61 -15.93 -8.82 2.51
C PRO A 61 -14.82 -8.90 3.57
N LEU A 62 -13.73 -8.16 3.39
CA LEU A 62 -12.52 -8.29 4.22
C LEU A 62 -12.03 -6.93 4.72
N LEU A 63 -11.91 -6.79 6.04
CA LEU A 63 -11.24 -5.67 6.68
C LEU A 63 -9.84 -6.09 7.14
N ILE A 64 -8.81 -5.55 6.48
CA ILE A 64 -7.42 -5.71 6.89
C ILE A 64 -7.13 -4.73 8.02
N ALA A 65 -6.82 -5.26 9.20
CA ALA A 65 -6.44 -4.52 10.40
C ALA A 65 -4.92 -4.59 10.58
N ALA A 66 -4.21 -3.57 10.11
CA ALA A 66 -2.75 -3.54 10.14
C ALA A 66 -2.21 -2.59 11.22
N HIS A 67 -1.05 -2.91 11.80
CA HIS A 67 -0.27 -1.90 12.53
C HIS A 67 0.54 -1.02 11.56
N HIS A 68 1.04 0.13 12.02
CA HIS A 68 1.59 1.17 11.13
C HIS A 68 3.02 1.60 11.50
N PRO A 69 4.01 0.71 11.34
CA PRO A 69 5.38 0.95 11.83
C PRO A 69 6.17 1.88 10.89
N ASN A 70 5.76 2.02 9.64
CA ASN A 70 6.29 2.99 8.70
C ASN A 70 5.17 3.97 8.37
N SER A 71 5.18 4.55 7.17
CA SER A 71 4.13 5.43 6.70
C SER A 71 3.43 4.89 5.46
N PHE A 72 3.19 5.72 4.45
CA PHE A 72 2.48 5.34 3.23
C PHE A 72 3.04 4.07 2.56
N PHE A 73 4.33 3.78 2.76
CA PHE A 73 4.98 2.56 2.33
C PHE A 73 4.32 1.26 2.85
N ASP A 74 3.73 1.25 4.05
CA ASP A 74 2.98 0.09 4.56
C ASP A 74 1.78 -0.23 3.67
N ALA A 75 1.03 0.80 3.28
CA ALA A 75 -0.13 0.67 2.41
C ALA A 75 0.27 0.22 0.99
N ILE A 76 1.40 0.74 0.49
CA ILE A 76 1.98 0.34 -0.80
C ILE A 76 2.27 -1.16 -0.79
N LEU A 77 2.92 -1.68 0.25
CA LEU A 77 3.27 -3.10 0.33
C LEU A 77 2.03 -3.99 0.32
N ILE A 78 1.07 -3.72 1.21
CA ILE A 78 -0.14 -4.56 1.29
C ILE A 78 -0.94 -4.45 -0.03
N GLY A 79 -1.17 -3.24 -0.53
CA GLY A 79 -1.88 -2.99 -1.78
C GLY A 79 -1.22 -3.63 -3.00
N ALA A 80 0.11 -3.61 -3.05
CA ALA A 80 0.86 -4.22 -4.13
C ALA A 80 0.64 -5.72 -4.17
N PHE A 81 0.61 -6.43 -3.04
CA PHE A 81 0.64 -7.90 -3.04
C PHE A 81 -0.72 -8.59 -2.92
N MET A 82 -1.73 -7.98 -2.29
CA MET A 82 -3.10 -8.53 -2.28
C MET A 82 -3.59 -8.77 -3.72
N GLN A 83 -4.34 -9.85 -3.99
CA GLN A 83 -4.81 -10.14 -5.35
C GLN A 83 -5.97 -9.22 -5.75
N GLN A 84 -6.94 -9.04 -4.86
CA GLN A 84 -8.07 -8.13 -5.05
C GLN A 84 -7.65 -6.67 -4.74
N PRO A 85 -8.24 -5.66 -5.40
CA PRO A 85 -8.00 -4.26 -5.06
C PRO A 85 -8.35 -3.95 -3.61
N VAL A 86 -7.47 -3.19 -2.95
CA VAL A 86 -7.63 -2.74 -1.57
C VAL A 86 -8.08 -1.27 -1.57
N HIS A 87 -9.04 -0.95 -0.71
CA HIS A 87 -9.48 0.41 -0.40
C HIS A 87 -8.82 0.87 0.90
N PHE A 88 -8.22 2.06 0.91
CA PHE A 88 -7.35 2.49 2.00
C PHE A 88 -7.99 3.62 2.80
N ILE A 89 -8.14 3.44 4.11
CA ILE A 89 -8.47 4.55 5.00
C ILE A 89 -7.20 5.36 5.26
N THR A 90 -7.16 6.59 4.76
CA THR A 90 -5.96 7.43 4.69
C THR A 90 -6.20 8.77 5.38
N ARG A 91 -5.18 9.37 5.98
CA ARG A 91 -5.30 10.67 6.66
C ARG A 91 -5.95 11.73 5.76
N GLY A 92 -6.88 12.50 6.30
CA GLY A 92 -7.67 13.45 5.53
C GLY A 92 -6.90 14.67 5.01
N ASP A 93 -5.78 15.03 5.65
CA ASP A 93 -4.97 16.21 5.28
C ASP A 93 -4.31 16.08 3.89
N VAL A 94 -4.01 14.86 3.44
CA VAL A 94 -3.46 14.65 2.08
C VAL A 94 -4.48 14.91 0.97
N PHE A 95 -5.77 15.02 1.30
CA PHE A 95 -6.87 15.30 0.35
C PHE A 95 -7.20 16.79 0.22
N ASN A 96 -6.42 17.68 0.84
CA ASN A 96 -6.67 19.12 0.82
C ASN A 96 -6.56 19.73 -0.58
N LYS A 97 -5.64 19.24 -1.42
CA LYS A 97 -5.47 19.71 -2.81
C LYS A 97 -6.44 18.97 -3.74
N LYS A 98 -7.17 19.70 -4.61
CA LYS A 98 -8.17 19.13 -5.54
C LYS A 98 -7.59 18.05 -6.45
N TRP A 99 -6.42 18.30 -7.05
CA TRP A 99 -5.75 17.34 -7.92
C TRP A 99 -5.29 16.09 -7.15
N ALA A 100 -4.77 16.26 -5.93
CA ALA A 100 -4.32 15.14 -5.10
C ALA A 100 -5.53 14.27 -4.70
N ARG A 101 -6.63 14.90 -4.29
CA ARG A 101 -7.89 14.21 -3.98
C ARG A 101 -8.39 13.36 -5.15
N ALA A 102 -8.32 13.86 -6.38
CA ALA A 102 -8.75 13.13 -7.57
C ALA A 102 -7.90 11.85 -7.78
N ILE A 103 -6.58 11.97 -7.71
CA ILE A 103 -5.65 10.83 -7.86
C ILE A 103 -5.82 9.82 -6.72
N LEU A 104 -5.88 10.28 -5.46
CA LEU A 104 -6.02 9.42 -4.30
C LEU A 104 -7.33 8.60 -4.35
N ARG A 105 -8.43 9.21 -4.84
CA ARG A 105 -9.70 8.49 -5.04
C ARG A 105 -9.59 7.43 -6.14
N GLN A 106 -8.88 7.69 -7.24
CA GLN A 106 -8.63 6.68 -8.27
C GLN A 106 -7.82 5.48 -7.73
N LEU A 107 -6.99 5.72 -6.72
CA LEU A 107 -6.23 4.69 -5.99
C LEU A 107 -7.01 4.08 -4.82
N ASN A 108 -8.34 4.23 -4.79
CA ASN A 108 -9.25 3.67 -3.78
C ASN A 108 -8.99 4.18 -2.34
N MET A 109 -8.47 5.40 -2.17
CA MET A 109 -8.23 5.97 -0.85
C MET A 109 -9.42 6.81 -0.35
N MET A 110 -9.76 6.62 0.92
CA MET A 110 -10.85 7.30 1.62
C MET A 110 -10.30 8.12 2.79
N PRO A 111 -10.68 9.41 2.95
CA PRO A 111 -10.12 10.28 3.97
C PRO A 111 -10.64 9.97 5.38
N ILE A 112 -9.78 9.99 6.39
CA ILE A 112 -10.16 9.96 7.82
C ILE A 112 -9.49 11.11 8.57
N TYR A 113 -10.26 11.81 9.39
CA TYR A 113 -9.82 12.98 10.15
C TYR A 113 -9.63 12.60 11.62
N ARG A 114 -8.50 12.98 12.20
CA ARG A 114 -8.22 12.85 13.63
C ARG A 114 -8.65 14.12 14.35
N ILE A 115 -8.78 14.04 15.67
CA ILE A 115 -9.16 15.20 16.52
C ILE A 115 -8.23 16.41 16.26
N ARG A 116 -6.93 16.16 16.12
CA ARG A 116 -5.92 17.19 15.82
C ARG A 116 -6.04 17.83 14.44
N ASP A 117 -6.78 17.21 13.51
CA ASP A 117 -6.95 17.73 12.14
C ASP A 117 -8.17 18.71 12.05
N GLY A 118 -8.86 18.94 13.18
CA GLY A 118 -10.05 19.79 13.34
C GLY A 118 -11.27 18.99 13.82
N LYS A 119 -11.86 19.37 14.97
CA LYS A 119 -13.03 18.67 15.55
C LYS A 119 -14.24 18.72 14.61
N GLU A 120 -14.40 19.83 13.90
CA GLU A 120 -15.47 20.07 12.94
C GLU A 120 -15.47 19.07 11.78
N LYS A 121 -14.30 18.51 11.42
CA LYS A 121 -14.16 17.52 10.36
C LYS A 121 -14.45 16.09 10.82
N LEU A 122 -14.59 15.83 12.12
CA LEU A 122 -14.86 14.49 12.63
C LEU A 122 -16.21 13.94 12.17
N SER A 123 -17.18 14.82 11.91
CA SER A 123 -18.47 14.46 11.32
C SER A 123 -18.33 13.79 9.94
N LEU A 124 -17.29 14.15 9.17
CA LEU A 124 -17.01 13.59 7.86
C LEU A 124 -16.54 12.13 7.94
N ASN A 125 -16.05 11.66 9.09
CA ASN A 125 -15.61 10.27 9.26
C ASN A 125 -16.76 9.28 9.13
N GLN A 126 -18.00 9.70 9.45
CA GLN A 126 -19.17 8.84 9.26
C GLN A 126 -19.37 8.50 7.78
N GLN A 127 -19.09 9.45 6.87
CA GLN A 127 -19.15 9.18 5.43
C GLN A 127 -18.13 8.12 5.02
N THR A 128 -16.91 8.19 5.56
CA THR A 128 -15.86 7.20 5.31
C THR A 128 -16.20 5.82 5.86
N PHE A 129 -16.84 5.74 7.04
CA PHE A 129 -17.32 4.47 7.58
C PHE A 129 -18.42 3.88 6.71
N ASN A 130 -19.40 4.69 6.29
CA ASN A 130 -20.46 4.23 5.39
C ASN A 130 -19.89 3.76 4.04
N GLN A 131 -18.90 4.48 3.48
CA GLN A 131 -18.20 4.06 2.27
C GLN A 131 -17.44 2.75 2.47
N SER A 132 -16.82 2.55 3.63
CA SER A 132 -16.12 1.30 3.96
C SER A 132 -17.08 0.12 4.04
N VAL A 133 -18.25 0.31 4.68
CA VAL A 133 -19.32 -0.70 4.71
C VAL A 133 -19.80 -1.02 3.31
N GLU A 134 -19.99 -0.01 2.44
CA GLU A 134 -20.41 -0.22 1.05
C GLU A 134 -19.36 -1.00 0.24
N VAL A 135 -18.06 -0.72 0.43
CA VAL A 135 -16.98 -1.51 -0.18
C VAL A 135 -17.06 -2.96 0.28
N LEU A 136 -17.22 -3.19 1.59
CA LEU A 136 -17.31 -4.54 2.15
C LEU A 136 -18.56 -5.27 1.63
N LYS A 137 -19.73 -4.61 1.64
CA LYS A 137 -20.99 -5.13 1.09
C LYS A 137 -20.84 -5.63 -0.36
N ASN A 138 -20.03 -4.93 -1.16
CA ASN A 138 -19.72 -5.30 -2.54
C ASN A 138 -18.55 -6.31 -2.66
N ASN A 139 -18.34 -7.16 -1.63
CA ASN A 139 -17.26 -8.14 -1.52
C ASN A 139 -15.86 -7.54 -1.68
N GLY A 140 -15.67 -6.26 -1.33
CA GLY A 140 -14.39 -5.56 -1.41
C GLY A 140 -13.47 -5.78 -0.21
N ILE A 141 -12.27 -5.19 -0.30
CA ILE A 141 -11.28 -5.21 0.79
C ILE A 141 -11.04 -3.78 1.27
N VAL A 142 -11.14 -3.56 2.57
CA VAL A 142 -10.79 -2.27 3.22
C VAL A 142 -9.58 -2.47 4.11
N LEU A 143 -8.57 -1.62 3.99
CA LEU A 143 -7.42 -1.57 4.87
C LEU A 143 -7.51 -0.36 5.81
N ILE A 144 -7.33 -0.64 7.09
CA ILE A 144 -7.24 0.37 8.14
C ILE A 144 -6.04 0.09 9.05
N PHE A 145 -5.30 1.16 9.35
CA PHE A 145 -4.24 1.12 10.36
C PHE A 145 -4.85 1.36 11.74
N VAL A 146 -4.85 0.32 12.58
CA VAL A 146 -5.70 0.26 13.78
C VAL A 146 -5.23 1.14 14.94
N GLU A 147 -3.97 1.61 14.92
CA GLU A 147 -3.39 2.46 15.96
C GLU A 147 -3.78 3.94 15.79
N GLY A 148 -4.18 4.37 14.59
CA GLY A 148 -4.53 5.76 14.26
C GLY A 148 -3.37 6.75 14.35
N LEU A 149 -2.17 6.24 14.64
CA LEU A 149 -0.88 6.92 14.63
C LEU A 149 0.04 6.19 13.67
N CYS A 150 1.15 6.85 13.37
CA CYS A 150 2.16 6.41 12.44
C CYS A 150 3.43 6.86 13.14
N GLU A 151 4.24 5.92 13.62
CA GLU A 151 5.49 6.18 14.32
C GLU A 151 6.45 5.03 14.02
N HIS A 152 7.77 5.28 13.90
CA HIS A 152 8.77 4.23 13.73
C HIS A 152 8.88 3.45 15.04
N GLN A 153 8.00 2.47 15.22
CA GLN A 153 7.91 1.69 16.43
C GLN A 153 7.97 0.21 16.11
N THR A 154 8.55 -0.54 17.02
CA THR A 154 8.59 -1.99 16.98
C THR A 154 7.50 -2.62 17.85
N THR A 155 6.72 -1.83 18.58
CA THR A 155 5.71 -2.28 19.56
C THR A 155 4.31 -1.92 19.11
N LEU A 156 3.31 -2.72 19.51
CA LEU A 156 1.90 -2.47 19.24
C LEU A 156 1.36 -1.35 20.13
N LEU A 157 0.75 -0.34 19.53
CA LEU A 157 0.08 0.76 20.24
C LEU A 157 -1.39 0.42 20.58
N PRO A 158 -2.03 1.16 21.51
CA PRO A 158 -3.44 0.98 21.79
C PRO A 158 -4.33 1.17 20.55
N LEU A 159 -5.16 0.18 20.26
CA LEU A 159 -6.05 0.18 19.09
C LEU A 159 -7.19 1.19 19.25
N LYS A 160 -7.51 1.88 18.15
CA LYS A 160 -8.66 2.79 18.06
C LYS A 160 -9.94 2.02 17.75
N LYS A 161 -11.09 2.69 17.92
CA LYS A 161 -12.43 2.09 17.71
C LYS A 161 -12.93 2.19 16.26
N GLY A 162 -12.11 2.63 15.30
CA GLY A 162 -12.55 2.83 13.91
C GLY A 162 -12.85 1.49 13.19
N ALA A 163 -11.87 0.59 13.18
CA ALA A 163 -12.00 -0.77 12.64
C ALA A 163 -13.22 -1.54 13.20
N PRO A 164 -13.36 -1.71 14.52
CA PRO A 164 -14.45 -2.49 15.08
C PRO A 164 -15.83 -1.88 14.81
N ARG A 165 -15.95 -0.56 14.70
CA ARG A 165 -17.21 0.10 14.33
C ARG A 165 -17.63 -0.23 12.90
N ILE A 166 -16.70 -0.23 11.94
CA ILE A 166 -17.00 -0.60 10.55
C ILE A 166 -17.48 -2.06 10.48
N VAL A 167 -16.78 -2.96 11.18
CA VAL A 167 -17.10 -4.39 11.21
C VAL A 167 -18.45 -4.64 11.87
N LEU A 168 -18.71 -4.04 13.05
CA LEU A 168 -20.00 -4.15 13.72
C LEU A 168 -21.15 -3.65 12.83
N SER A 169 -20.98 -2.50 12.16
CA SER A 169 -21.99 -2.00 11.23
C SER A 169 -22.23 -2.94 10.04
N CYS A 170 -21.24 -3.72 9.62
CA CYS A 170 -21.42 -4.76 8.60
C CYS A 170 -22.28 -5.90 9.13
N TRP A 171 -21.93 -6.44 10.31
CA TRP A 171 -22.66 -7.55 10.93
C TRP A 171 -24.13 -7.20 11.22
N GLN A 172 -24.40 -5.98 11.74
CA GLN A 172 -25.75 -5.47 11.93
C GLN A 172 -26.58 -5.36 10.64
N GLN A 173 -25.91 -5.29 9.48
CA GLN A 173 -26.54 -5.26 8.14
C GLN A 173 -26.55 -6.64 7.46
N GLY A 174 -26.18 -7.71 8.17
CA GLY A 174 -26.08 -9.07 7.62
C GLY A 174 -24.94 -9.26 6.62
N ILE A 175 -23.94 -8.36 6.62
CA ILE A 175 -22.75 -8.49 5.77
C ILE A 175 -21.72 -9.33 6.53
N PRO A 176 -21.30 -10.50 6.01
CA PRO A 176 -20.43 -11.43 6.72
C PRO A 176 -18.95 -11.00 6.68
N ALA A 177 -18.66 -9.76 7.09
CA ALA A 177 -17.33 -9.18 7.06
C ALA A 177 -16.35 -9.95 7.95
N GLN A 178 -15.20 -10.30 7.40
CA GLN A 178 -14.07 -10.88 8.14
C GLN A 178 -13.02 -9.83 8.44
N VAL A 179 -12.28 -10.02 9.54
CA VAL A 179 -11.14 -9.19 9.93
C VAL A 179 -9.86 -10.00 9.78
N LEU A 180 -8.86 -9.43 9.11
CA LEU A 180 -7.53 -10.01 8.95
C LEU A 180 -6.47 -9.13 9.63
N PRO A 181 -5.92 -9.57 10.77
CA PRO A 181 -4.77 -8.89 11.40
C PRO A 181 -3.51 -9.02 10.55
N VAL A 182 -2.78 -7.91 10.36
CA VAL A 182 -1.53 -7.88 9.57
C VAL A 182 -0.40 -7.17 10.29
N TRP A 183 0.74 -7.84 10.35
CA TRP A 183 1.97 -7.31 10.94
C TRP A 183 3.06 -7.12 9.88
N LEU A 184 3.55 -5.89 9.71
CA LEU A 184 4.76 -5.56 8.94
C LEU A 184 6.01 -5.43 9.83
N ARG A 185 7.15 -5.98 9.40
CA ARG A 185 8.44 -5.78 10.06
C ARG A 185 9.46 -5.27 9.06
N TYR A 186 10.25 -4.29 9.50
CA TYR A 186 11.33 -3.71 8.71
C TYR A 186 12.68 -3.95 9.38
N HIS A 187 13.68 -4.35 8.60
CA HIS A 187 15.07 -4.33 9.06
C HIS A 187 15.57 -2.90 9.32
N SER A 188 15.10 -1.93 8.53
CA SER A 188 15.47 -0.52 8.66
C SER A 188 14.45 0.39 7.99
N PHE A 189 14.20 1.56 8.58
CA PHE A 189 13.31 2.60 8.06
C PHE A 189 14.00 3.68 7.21
N THR A 190 15.33 3.58 7.01
CA THR A 190 16.10 4.59 6.28
C THR A 190 17.10 3.98 5.29
N GLN A 191 17.46 2.71 5.45
CA GLN A 191 18.40 2.05 4.56
C GLN A 191 17.71 1.57 3.27
N PHE A 192 18.34 1.86 2.13
CA PHE A 192 18.00 1.25 0.84
C PHE A 192 18.40 -0.22 0.80
N GLY A 193 17.64 -1.06 0.07
CA GLY A 193 17.88 -2.51 0.03
C GLY A 193 17.36 -3.22 1.27
N LYS A 194 16.21 -2.78 1.77
CA LYS A 194 15.61 -3.29 3.01
C LYS A 194 15.04 -4.70 2.85
N ASN A 195 15.11 -5.47 3.93
CA ASN A 195 14.34 -6.68 4.09
C ASN A 195 13.06 -6.37 4.87
N ILE A 196 11.95 -6.94 4.43
CA ILE A 196 10.61 -6.69 4.96
C ILE A 196 9.93 -8.04 5.19
N GLU A 197 9.23 -8.16 6.31
CA GLU A 197 8.34 -9.30 6.58
C GLU A 197 6.91 -8.79 6.69
N ILE A 198 5.98 -9.55 6.12
CA ILE A 198 4.54 -9.30 6.22
C ILE A 198 3.90 -10.59 6.71
N SER A 199 3.39 -10.55 7.94
CA SER A 199 2.78 -11.68 8.60
C SER A 199 1.28 -11.50 8.67
N PHE A 200 0.55 -12.49 8.16
CA PHE A 200 -0.90 -12.52 8.18
C PHE A 200 -1.41 -13.40 9.32
N GLY A 201 -2.33 -12.86 10.13
CA GLY A 201 -3.02 -13.57 11.19
C GLY A 201 -4.10 -14.53 10.68
N GLN A 202 -4.91 -15.03 11.60
CA GLN A 202 -6.09 -15.82 11.29
C GLN A 202 -7.31 -14.89 11.13
N MET A 203 -8.08 -15.11 10.07
CA MET A 203 -9.29 -14.34 9.86
C MET A 203 -10.36 -14.74 10.89
N PHE A 204 -11.07 -13.74 11.41
CA PHE A 204 -12.22 -13.95 12.30
C PHE A 204 -13.42 -13.14 11.81
N GLY A 205 -14.63 -13.58 12.16
CA GLY A 205 -15.89 -12.96 11.74
C GLY A 205 -16.90 -12.84 12.88
N GLU A 206 -18.18 -12.73 12.52
CA GLU A 206 -19.27 -12.48 13.47
C GLU A 206 -19.42 -13.56 14.56
N SER A 207 -18.94 -14.78 14.29
CA SER A 207 -18.89 -15.86 15.28
C SER A 207 -18.11 -15.50 16.55
N LEU A 208 -17.22 -14.50 16.50
CA LEU A 208 -16.50 -13.98 17.66
C LEU A 208 -17.45 -13.46 18.76
N THR A 209 -18.63 -12.97 18.38
CA THR A 209 -19.57 -12.35 19.31
C THR A 209 -20.16 -13.35 20.31
N ASN A 210 -20.19 -14.64 19.99
CA ASN A 210 -20.78 -15.70 20.81
C ASN A 210 -22.19 -15.35 21.35
N GLY A 211 -23.03 -14.67 20.54
CA GLY A 211 -24.37 -14.25 20.93
C GLY A 211 -24.45 -12.97 21.78
N THR A 212 -23.33 -12.27 21.98
CA THR A 212 -23.30 -10.95 22.61
C THR A 212 -24.09 -9.94 21.77
N THR A 213 -25.03 -9.22 22.38
CA THR A 213 -25.89 -8.24 21.69
C THR A 213 -25.52 -6.78 21.97
N ASN A 214 -24.67 -6.52 22.97
CA ASN A 214 -24.25 -5.17 23.32
C ASN A 214 -23.14 -4.67 22.38
N ASP A 215 -23.43 -3.65 21.59
CA ASP A 215 -22.49 -3.02 20.65
C ASP A 215 -21.13 -2.65 21.27
N GLY A 216 -21.13 -2.12 22.49
CA GLY A 216 -19.90 -1.74 23.20
C GLY A 216 -19.03 -2.93 23.55
N ALA A 217 -19.65 -4.03 24.00
CA ALA A 217 -18.97 -5.28 24.29
C ALA A 217 -18.40 -5.93 23.01
N ILE A 218 -19.16 -5.95 21.91
CA ILE A 218 -18.71 -6.48 20.62
C ILE A 218 -17.51 -5.68 20.10
N ILE A 219 -17.56 -4.34 20.16
CA ILE A 219 -16.43 -3.49 19.76
C ILE A 219 -15.16 -3.83 20.54
N ASN A 220 -15.29 -4.07 21.85
CA ASN A 220 -14.16 -4.44 22.69
C ASN A 220 -13.63 -5.84 22.35
N GLN A 221 -14.50 -6.82 22.11
CA GLN A 221 -14.12 -8.17 21.68
C GLN A 221 -13.33 -8.15 20.36
N ILE A 222 -13.82 -7.42 19.34
CA ILE A 222 -13.11 -7.29 18.06
C ILE A 222 -11.71 -6.69 18.27
N ASN A 223 -11.61 -5.64 19.09
CA ASN A 223 -10.33 -5.01 19.37
C ASN A 223 -9.39 -5.92 20.18
N GLN A 224 -9.89 -6.65 21.17
CA GLN A 224 -9.12 -7.60 21.96
C GLN A 224 -8.57 -8.72 21.08
N GLU A 225 -9.40 -9.31 20.23
CA GLU A 225 -8.99 -10.36 19.29
C GLU A 225 -7.95 -9.83 18.29
N THR A 226 -8.21 -8.66 17.69
CA THR A 226 -7.25 -8.01 16.79
C THR A 226 -5.91 -7.76 17.48
N HIS A 227 -5.94 -7.24 18.72
CA HIS A 227 -4.74 -6.96 19.50
C HIS A 227 -3.98 -8.24 19.84
N SER A 228 -4.69 -9.29 20.29
CA SER A 228 -4.11 -10.60 20.63
C SER A 228 -3.35 -11.18 19.44
N GLN A 229 -3.98 -11.20 18.27
CA GLN A 229 -3.34 -11.70 17.05
C GLN A 229 -2.16 -10.84 16.60
N LEU A 230 -2.28 -9.50 16.61
CA LEU A 230 -1.15 -8.63 16.27
C LEU A 230 0.03 -8.83 17.24
N ALA A 231 -0.24 -8.98 18.54
CA ALA A 231 0.78 -9.26 19.54
C ALA A 231 1.44 -10.63 19.31
N GLN A 232 0.69 -11.66 18.92
CA GLN A 232 1.25 -12.96 18.54
C GLN A 232 2.15 -12.85 17.31
N LEU A 233 1.72 -12.13 16.27
CA LEU A 233 2.51 -11.90 15.06
C LEU A 233 3.79 -11.09 15.34
N TYR A 234 3.74 -10.17 16.31
CA TYR A 234 4.91 -9.43 16.76
C TYR A 234 6.00 -10.35 17.35
N LEU A 235 5.64 -11.44 18.02
CA LEU A 235 6.60 -12.39 18.60
C LEU A 235 7.31 -13.24 17.55
N ILE A 236 6.73 -13.38 16.35
CA ILE A 236 7.35 -14.11 15.24
C ILE A 236 8.49 -13.25 14.68
N GLN A 237 9.73 -13.64 14.98
CA GLN A 237 10.94 -12.99 14.46
C GLN A 237 11.72 -13.99 13.62
N HIS A 238 11.87 -13.72 12.33
CA HIS A 238 12.76 -14.49 11.49
C HIS A 238 14.06 -13.71 11.24
N LEU A 239 15.18 -14.43 11.32
CA LEU A 239 16.48 -13.87 10.95
C LEU A 239 16.52 -13.74 9.43
N PHE A 240 16.75 -12.51 8.96
CA PHE A 240 17.03 -12.28 7.54
C PHE A 240 18.33 -13.00 7.16
N THR A 241 18.20 -14.12 6.45
CA THR A 241 19.34 -14.89 5.95
C THR A 241 20.26 -14.02 5.10
N THR A 242 21.55 -14.03 5.41
CA THR A 242 22.58 -13.38 4.60
C THR A 242 22.79 -14.14 3.30
N ILE A 243 23.23 -13.43 2.25
CA ILE A 243 23.62 -14.08 0.99
C ILE A 243 24.89 -14.90 1.21
N GLY A 244 24.91 -16.14 0.69
CA GLY A 244 26.10 -16.99 0.73
C GLY A 244 27.27 -16.38 -0.06
N ASN A 245 28.50 -16.77 0.30
CA ASN A 245 29.73 -16.19 -0.24
C ASN A 245 29.82 -16.29 -1.77
N THR A 246 29.43 -17.43 -2.36
CA THR A 246 29.46 -17.66 -3.82
C THR A 246 28.62 -16.65 -4.59
N ARG A 247 27.35 -16.46 -4.19
CA ARG A 247 26.46 -15.45 -4.79
C ARG A 247 27.00 -14.05 -4.63
N ARG A 248 27.66 -13.76 -3.51
CA ARG A 248 28.25 -12.44 -3.27
C ARG A 248 29.38 -12.12 -4.25
N TYR A 249 30.26 -13.09 -4.53
CA TYR A 249 31.32 -12.90 -5.53
C TYR A 249 30.76 -12.73 -6.94
N LEU A 250 29.78 -13.55 -7.34
CA LEU A 250 29.12 -13.44 -8.66
C LEU A 250 28.42 -12.09 -8.86
N LEU A 251 27.84 -11.53 -7.80
CA LEU A 251 27.12 -10.25 -7.87
C LEU A 251 28.04 -9.04 -7.74
N ALA A 252 29.31 -9.18 -7.36
CA ALA A 252 30.18 -8.05 -7.02
C ALA A 252 30.36 -7.07 -8.19
N LEU A 253 30.74 -7.56 -9.37
CA LEU A 253 30.96 -6.72 -10.56
C LEU A 253 29.64 -6.10 -11.07
N PRO A 254 28.55 -6.85 -11.29
CA PRO A 254 27.26 -6.27 -11.67
C PRO A 254 26.72 -5.27 -10.63
N ALA A 255 26.94 -5.52 -9.33
CA ALA A 255 26.52 -4.60 -8.28
C ALA A 255 27.34 -3.31 -8.27
N LEU A 256 28.65 -3.37 -8.55
CA LEU A 256 29.49 -2.20 -8.70
C LEU A 256 29.03 -1.32 -9.87
N LEU A 257 28.80 -1.94 -11.03
CA LEU A 257 28.25 -1.24 -12.21
C LEU A 257 26.86 -0.67 -11.91
N GLY A 258 26.01 -1.43 -11.23
CA GLY A 258 24.70 -0.96 -10.78
C GLY A 258 24.80 0.24 -9.85
N TRP A 259 25.71 0.23 -8.88
CA TRP A 259 25.95 1.37 -8.01
C TRP A 259 26.46 2.59 -8.79
N MET A 260 27.48 2.44 -9.64
CA MET A 260 28.04 3.54 -10.43
C MET A 260 26.99 4.18 -11.33
N LEU A 261 26.20 3.35 -12.01
CA LEU A 261 25.18 3.81 -12.93
C LEU A 261 24.00 4.48 -12.22
N HIS A 262 23.66 4.09 -10.99
CA HIS A 262 22.49 4.64 -10.28
C HIS A 262 22.86 5.72 -9.25
N ALA A 263 24.13 5.86 -8.88
CA ALA A 263 24.61 6.87 -7.95
C ALA A 263 24.26 8.31 -8.39
N PRO A 264 24.38 8.72 -9.68
CA PRO A 264 24.00 10.05 -10.14
C PRO A 264 22.51 10.38 -9.97
N LEU A 265 21.63 9.37 -9.92
CA LEU A 265 20.22 9.57 -9.61
C LEU A 265 19.98 9.51 -8.09
N TYR A 266 20.47 8.45 -7.44
CA TYR A 266 20.14 8.15 -6.06
C TYR A 266 20.71 9.16 -5.06
N ILE A 267 21.96 9.59 -5.23
CA ILE A 267 22.64 10.47 -4.27
C ILE A 267 21.98 11.84 -4.22
N PRO A 268 21.72 12.54 -5.34
CA PRO A 268 21.03 13.84 -5.30
C PRO A 268 19.61 13.74 -4.74
N VAL A 269 18.85 12.73 -5.18
CA VAL A 269 17.48 12.49 -4.67
C VAL A 269 17.49 12.30 -3.15
N ARG A 270 18.42 11.48 -2.63
CA ARG A 270 18.58 11.28 -1.18
C ARG A 270 18.99 12.57 -0.48
N ALA A 271 19.93 13.33 -1.03
CA ALA A 271 20.41 14.58 -0.43
C ALA A 271 19.30 15.63 -0.29
N ILE A 272 18.33 15.65 -1.22
CA ILE A 272 17.15 16.53 -1.17
C ILE A 272 16.12 16.00 -0.16
N ILE A 273 15.82 14.70 -0.19
CA ILE A 273 14.74 14.11 0.62
C ILE A 273 15.13 14.01 2.10
N TRP A 274 16.38 13.69 2.41
CA TRP A 274 16.86 13.49 3.77
C TRP A 274 16.56 14.67 4.70
N PRO A 275 16.95 15.94 4.41
CA PRO A 275 16.66 17.06 5.30
C PRO A 275 15.16 17.35 5.44
N LEU A 276 14.36 17.06 4.41
CA LEU A 276 12.90 17.27 4.41
C LEU A 276 12.15 16.23 5.26
N THR A 277 12.74 15.05 5.45
CA THR A 277 12.08 13.92 6.12
C THR A 277 12.83 13.42 7.35
N ARG A 278 14.00 13.97 7.70
CA ARG A 278 14.81 13.52 8.86
C ARG A 278 14.10 13.59 10.21
N LYS A 279 13.10 14.48 10.33
CA LYS A 279 12.30 14.65 11.55
C LYS A 279 11.00 13.84 11.51
N ASP A 280 10.70 13.19 10.37
CA ASP A 280 9.46 12.51 10.10
C ASP A 280 9.70 11.04 9.73
N ILE A 281 8.66 10.24 9.86
CA ILE A 281 8.63 8.80 9.51
C ILE A 281 8.41 8.53 8.02
N HIS A 282 8.48 9.57 7.19
CA HIS A 282 8.06 9.55 5.80
C HIS A 282 9.19 9.26 4.81
N PHE A 283 10.44 9.11 5.28
CA PHE A 283 11.61 8.94 4.42
C PHE A 283 11.43 7.85 3.37
N ASP A 284 11.08 6.62 3.76
CA ASP A 284 10.91 5.49 2.83
C ASP A 284 9.80 5.73 1.81
N SER A 285 8.67 6.27 2.25
CA SER A 285 7.53 6.55 1.39
C SER A 285 7.87 7.58 0.31
N VAL A 286 8.55 8.66 0.72
CA VAL A 286 8.96 9.74 -0.20
C VAL A 286 10.07 9.24 -1.12
N MET A 287 11.07 8.54 -0.59
CA MET A 287 12.18 7.99 -1.38
C MET A 287 11.67 6.98 -2.41
N PHE A 288 10.83 6.03 -1.99
CA PHE A 288 10.22 5.05 -2.88
C PHE A 288 9.35 5.74 -3.95
N GLY A 289 8.49 6.68 -3.55
CA GLY A 289 7.62 7.40 -4.47
C GLY A 289 8.41 8.18 -5.52
N VAL A 290 9.37 8.99 -5.11
CA VAL A 290 10.21 9.79 -6.03
C VAL A 290 10.99 8.88 -6.98
N LEU A 291 11.68 7.85 -6.47
CA LEU A 291 12.42 6.93 -7.33
C LEU A 291 11.50 6.17 -8.30
N THR A 292 10.33 5.73 -7.85
CA THR A 292 9.35 5.00 -8.69
C THR A 292 8.93 5.80 -9.92
N PHE A 293 8.78 7.12 -9.80
CA PHE A 293 8.33 7.97 -10.90
C PHE A 293 9.46 8.63 -11.67
N VAL A 294 10.62 8.91 -11.05
CA VAL A 294 11.77 9.54 -11.73
C VAL A 294 12.62 8.52 -12.48
N TYR A 295 12.73 7.29 -11.97
CA TYR A 295 13.62 6.27 -12.54
C TYR A 295 13.41 5.95 -14.03
N PRO A 296 12.18 5.86 -14.56
CA PRO A 296 11.97 5.59 -15.99
C PRO A 296 12.52 6.68 -16.89
N PHE A 297 12.38 7.95 -16.48
CA PHE A 297 12.91 9.08 -17.22
C PHE A 297 14.44 9.08 -17.18
N TYR A 298 15.01 8.74 -16.03
CA TYR A 298 16.46 8.57 -15.90
C TYR A 298 16.98 7.44 -16.81
N ALA A 299 16.34 6.27 -16.78
CA ALA A 299 16.71 5.15 -17.65
C ALA A 299 16.54 5.48 -19.14
N GLY A 300 15.45 6.17 -19.50
CA GLY A 300 15.21 6.68 -20.85
C GLY A 300 16.28 7.64 -21.33
N MET A 301 16.68 8.59 -20.48
CA MET A 301 17.78 9.52 -20.78
C MET A 301 19.10 8.79 -21.02
N ILE A 302 19.46 7.83 -20.15
CA ILE A 302 20.67 7.02 -20.32
C ILE A 302 20.60 6.20 -21.62
N ALA A 303 19.44 5.60 -21.93
CA ALA A 303 19.24 4.86 -23.16
C ALA A 303 19.39 5.74 -24.41
N LEU A 304 18.88 6.97 -24.39
CA LEU A 304 19.05 7.94 -25.47
C LEU A 304 20.52 8.34 -25.65
N ILE A 305 21.25 8.57 -24.55
CA ILE A 305 22.69 8.87 -24.60
C ILE A 305 23.46 7.70 -25.22
N ILE A 306 23.17 6.46 -24.80
CA ILE A 306 23.82 5.27 -25.37
C ILE A 306 23.49 5.15 -26.86
N SER A 307 22.23 5.30 -27.25
CA SER A 307 21.81 5.28 -28.67
C SER A 307 22.43 6.39 -29.52
N TYR A 308 22.83 7.50 -28.92
CA TYR A 308 23.51 8.59 -29.64
C TYR A 308 24.97 8.25 -29.96
N PHE A 309 25.67 7.60 -29.03
CA PHE A 309 27.08 7.22 -29.19
C PHE A 309 27.30 5.83 -29.79
N THR A 310 26.24 5.03 -29.92
CA THR A 310 26.29 3.65 -30.43
C THR A 310 25.14 3.41 -31.41
N THR A 311 24.99 2.20 -31.92
CA THR A 311 23.80 1.82 -32.69
C THR A 311 22.56 1.72 -31.79
N GLY A 312 21.40 2.22 -32.26
CA GLY A 312 20.19 2.40 -31.42
C GLY A 312 19.66 1.17 -30.67
N TYR A 313 20.00 -0.05 -31.07
CA TYR A 313 19.62 -1.27 -30.34
C TYR A 313 20.29 -1.38 -28.96
N TYR A 314 21.47 -0.79 -28.75
CA TYR A 314 22.14 -0.79 -27.44
C TYR A 314 21.40 0.08 -26.40
N GLY A 315 20.73 1.16 -26.82
CA GLY A 315 19.90 1.95 -25.90
C GLY A 315 18.68 1.18 -25.43
N ILE A 316 18.02 0.43 -26.32
CA ILE A 316 16.90 -0.46 -25.94
C ILE A 316 17.40 -1.54 -24.97
N PHE A 317 18.57 -2.13 -25.26
CA PHE A 317 19.19 -3.10 -24.37
C PHE A 317 19.50 -2.51 -22.99
N ALA A 318 19.95 -1.25 -22.93
CA ALA A 318 20.20 -0.55 -21.66
C ALA A 318 18.94 -0.43 -20.79
N LEU A 319 17.76 -0.20 -21.38
CA LEU A 319 16.49 -0.16 -20.63
C LEU A 319 16.15 -1.49 -19.94
N LEU A 320 16.61 -2.61 -20.50
CA LEU A 320 16.44 -3.95 -19.90
C LEU A 320 17.51 -4.24 -18.84
N VAL A 321 18.75 -3.84 -19.09
CA VAL A 321 19.90 -4.13 -18.21
C VAL A 321 19.91 -3.25 -16.97
N MET A 322 19.51 -1.97 -17.06
CA MET A 322 19.55 -1.03 -15.93
C MET A 322 18.79 -1.53 -14.69
N PRO A 323 17.53 -1.98 -14.79
CA PRO A 323 16.80 -2.55 -13.65
C PRO A 323 17.48 -3.78 -13.04
N LEU A 324 18.13 -4.61 -13.87
CA LEU A 324 18.84 -5.80 -13.42
C LEU A 324 20.10 -5.43 -12.63
N LEU A 325 20.88 -4.46 -13.11
CA LEU A 325 22.05 -3.96 -12.39
C LEU A 325 21.65 -3.31 -11.06
N ALA A 326 20.56 -2.54 -11.05
CA ALA A 326 20.00 -1.99 -9.81
C ALA A 326 19.63 -3.11 -8.83
N ARG A 327 18.96 -4.17 -9.32
CA ARG A 327 18.60 -5.34 -8.51
C ARG A 327 19.84 -6.07 -7.97
N CYS A 328 20.88 -6.25 -8.77
CA CYS A 328 22.15 -6.84 -8.33
C CYS A 328 22.75 -6.05 -7.16
N TYR A 329 22.79 -4.72 -7.26
CA TYR A 329 23.26 -3.87 -6.18
C TYR A 329 22.39 -4.00 -4.91
N THR A 330 21.06 -3.98 -5.06
CA THR A 330 20.12 -4.15 -3.93
C THR A 330 20.32 -5.47 -3.20
N ILE A 331 20.57 -6.57 -3.91
CA ILE A 331 20.82 -7.90 -3.32
C ILE A 331 22.22 -7.95 -2.68
N TYR A 332 23.24 -7.39 -3.35
CA TYR A 332 24.63 -7.41 -2.91
C TYR A 332 24.85 -6.60 -1.63
N LYS A 333 24.16 -5.45 -1.50
CA LYS A 333 24.23 -4.60 -0.33
C LYS A 333 23.86 -5.39 0.92
N LYS A 334 24.67 -5.28 1.97
CA LYS A 334 24.49 -6.01 3.23
C LYS A 334 23.15 -5.70 3.85
#